data_AF-A0A960U729-F1
#
_entry.id   AF-A0A960U729-F1
#
_cell.length_a   1.000
_cell.length_b   1.000
_cell.length_c   1.000
_cell.angle_alpha   90.00
_cell.angle_beta   90.00
_cell.angle_gamma   90.00
#
_symmetry.space_group_name_H-M   'P 1'
#
loop_
_entity.id
_entity.type
_entity.pdbx_description
1 polymer ?
#
loop_
_entity_poly.entity_id
_entity_poly.type
_entity_poly.pdbx_seq_one_letter_code
_entity_poly.pdbx_strand_id
1 'polypeptide(L)'
;MYIKLAIPFILSFFFLAPTWKDEEIQFTGEIVDSKCALGAMSPGEGKSHRICAIQCIKNGIPPLLKVKNRTGKGYRYYLLVGKMKTPANELVLPFVGIPVIIRGSLIQDANMSMIEIYDIQKK
;
A
#
# COMPACT_ATOMS: atom_id res chain seq x y z
N MET A 1 -31.35 -53.75 14.80
CA MET A 1 -31.61 -53.42 16.23
C MET A 1 -30.85 -52.15 16.54
N TYR A 2 -31.57 -51.09 16.91
CA TYR A 2 -31.05 -49.77 17.27
C TYR A 2 -30.16 -49.85 18.51
N ILE A 3 -29.20 -48.95 18.63
CA ILE A 3 -29.17 -47.92 19.70
C ILE A 3 -28.42 -46.69 19.15
N LYS A 4 -29.14 -45.57 19.12
CA LYS A 4 -28.58 -44.21 19.03
C LYS A 4 -27.92 -43.88 20.37
N LEU A 5 -26.76 -43.22 20.33
CA LEU A 5 -26.45 -42.17 21.30
C LEU A 5 -25.59 -41.10 20.62
N ALA A 6 -26.17 -39.91 20.59
CA ALA A 6 -25.64 -38.70 19.99
C ALA A 6 -24.80 -37.94 20.99
N ILE A 7 -23.74 -37.26 20.53
CA ILE A 7 -23.36 -35.93 21.03
C ILE A 7 -22.88 -35.11 19.81
N PRO A 8 -23.58 -34.02 19.43
CA PRO A 8 -23.16 -33.14 18.35
C PRO A 8 -22.14 -32.14 18.92
N PHE A 9 -20.88 -32.21 18.49
CA PHE A 9 -19.93 -31.14 18.81
C PHE A 9 -20.12 -30.02 17.80
N ILE A 10 -20.98 -29.08 18.19
CA ILE A 10 -21.03 -27.73 17.68
C ILE A 10 -19.61 -27.17 17.77
N LEU A 11 -19.04 -26.76 16.64
CA LEU A 11 -18.30 -25.51 16.59
C LEU A 11 -18.48 -24.92 15.19
N SER A 12 -19.57 -24.16 15.06
CA SER A 12 -19.73 -23.15 14.04
C SER A 12 -18.58 -22.14 14.18
N PHE A 13 -17.40 -22.47 13.65
CA PHE A 13 -16.39 -21.48 13.32
C PHE A 13 -16.83 -20.85 12.00
N PHE A 14 -17.90 -20.06 12.06
CA PHE A 14 -18.18 -19.03 11.08
C PHE A 14 -17.06 -18.00 11.25
N PHE A 15 -15.92 -18.27 10.65
CA PHE A 15 -14.85 -17.29 10.49
C PHE A 15 -15.45 -16.21 9.59
N LEU A 16 -16.04 -15.19 10.20
CA LEU A 16 -16.29 -13.89 9.58
C LEU A 16 -14.91 -13.28 9.30
N ALA A 17 -14.23 -13.85 8.30
CA ALA A 17 -13.09 -13.19 7.71
C ALA A 17 -13.61 -11.85 7.19
N PRO A 18 -13.04 -10.71 7.61
CA PRO A 18 -13.40 -9.43 7.03
C PRO A 18 -13.24 -9.53 5.51
N THR A 19 -14.31 -9.27 4.77
CA THR A 19 -14.32 -9.28 3.30
C THR A 19 -13.60 -8.03 2.81
N TRP A 20 -12.29 -7.98 2.97
CA TRP A 20 -11.47 -6.99 2.28
C TRP A 20 -11.57 -7.30 0.78
N LYS A 21 -12.07 -6.34 0.00
CA LYS A 21 -12.12 -6.47 -1.45
C LYS A 21 -10.72 -6.19 -1.99
N ASP A 22 -9.92 -7.24 -2.12
CA ASP A 22 -8.61 -7.18 -2.75
C ASP A 22 -8.79 -7.07 -4.28
N GLU A 23 -8.76 -5.85 -4.80
CA GLU A 23 -8.77 -5.60 -6.25
C GLU A 23 -7.31 -5.49 -6.74
N GLU A 24 -6.89 -6.39 -7.63
CA GLU A 24 -5.59 -6.28 -8.27
C GLU A 24 -5.56 -5.05 -9.18
N ILE A 25 -4.53 -4.22 -9.01
CA ILE A 25 -4.34 -2.97 -9.72
C ILE A 25 -2.95 -2.86 -10.32
N GLN A 26 -2.83 -1.99 -11.33
CA GLN A 26 -1.56 -1.51 -11.83
C GLN A 26 -1.59 0.02 -11.92
N PHE A 27 -0.71 0.69 -11.18
CA PHE A 27 -0.59 2.15 -11.22
C PHE A 27 0.80 2.59 -11.67
N THR A 28 0.82 3.71 -12.39
CA THR A 28 2.05 4.45 -12.69
C THR A 28 2.13 5.68 -11.81
N GLY A 29 3.28 5.89 -11.16
CA GLY A 29 3.45 7.00 -10.24
C GLY A 29 4.90 7.23 -9.85
N GLU A 30 5.08 7.93 -8.73
CA GLU A 30 6.37 8.17 -8.09
C GLU A 30 6.25 7.81 -6.61
N ILE A 31 7.27 7.17 -6.05
CA ILE A 31 7.32 6.87 -4.61
C ILE A 31 7.91 8.06 -3.87
N VAL A 32 7.18 8.56 -2.89
CA VAL A 32 7.51 9.73 -2.06
C VAL A 32 7.37 9.37 -0.57
N ASP A 33 8.02 10.11 0.32
CA ASP A 33 7.76 9.99 1.77
C ASP A 33 6.48 10.77 2.15
N SER A 34 5.73 10.25 3.13
CA SER A 34 4.46 10.86 3.56
C SER A 34 4.62 12.24 4.20
N LYS A 35 5.77 12.55 4.82
CA LYS A 35 6.00 13.82 5.51
C LYS A 35 6.08 14.99 4.52
N CYS A 36 6.85 14.84 3.46
CA CYS A 36 7.01 15.89 2.45
C CYS A 36 5.84 15.92 1.46
N ALA A 37 5.23 14.78 1.12
CA ALA A 37 4.04 14.72 0.27
C ALA A 37 2.84 15.49 0.85
N LEU A 38 2.76 15.61 2.17
CA LEU A 38 1.71 16.32 2.90
C LEU A 38 2.09 17.77 3.26
N GLY A 39 3.13 18.32 2.64
CA GLY A 39 3.42 19.76 2.68
C GLY A 39 4.50 20.21 3.67
N ALA A 40 5.25 19.30 4.30
CA ALA A 40 6.36 19.68 5.18
C ALA A 40 7.57 20.29 4.45
N MET A 41 7.70 20.09 3.14
CA MET A 41 8.73 20.74 2.28
C MET A 41 8.19 21.00 0.88
N SER A 42 8.71 22.05 0.22
CA SER A 42 8.43 22.36 -1.19
C SER A 42 9.75 22.60 -1.95
N PRO A 43 10.02 21.89 -3.06
CA PRO A 43 9.21 20.82 -3.66
C PRO A 43 9.45 19.45 -2.98
N GLY A 44 8.38 18.73 -2.64
CA GLY A 44 8.42 17.36 -2.11
C GLY A 44 8.38 16.27 -3.18
N GLU A 45 8.98 16.51 -4.36
CA GLU A 45 8.94 15.59 -5.52
C GLU A 45 10.22 15.63 -6.38
N GLY A 46 10.43 14.59 -7.19
CA GLY A 46 11.46 14.52 -8.21
C GLY A 46 12.88 14.25 -7.70
N LYS A 47 13.86 14.38 -8.60
CA LYS A 47 15.28 14.05 -8.34
C LYS A 47 15.89 14.87 -7.19
N SER A 48 15.46 16.12 -7.01
CA SER A 48 15.89 16.99 -5.91
C SER A 48 15.39 16.50 -4.53
N HIS A 49 14.25 15.81 -4.51
CA HIS A 49 13.64 15.28 -3.28
C HIS A 49 14.11 13.86 -2.94
N ARG A 50 14.69 13.14 -3.91
CA ARG A 50 15.05 11.73 -3.80
C ARG A 50 15.90 11.39 -2.58
N ILE A 51 16.94 12.16 -2.29
CA ILE A 51 17.86 11.87 -1.16
C ILE A 51 17.12 12.05 0.18
N CYS A 52 16.35 13.13 0.32
CA CYS A 52 15.55 13.41 1.51
C CYS A 52 14.48 12.33 1.73
N ALA A 53 13.75 11.97 0.67
CA ALA A 53 12.73 10.93 0.72
C ALA A 53 13.31 9.56 1.11
N ILE A 54 14.45 9.17 0.52
CA ILE A 54 15.16 7.93 0.89
C ILE A 54 15.50 7.94 2.37
N GLN A 55 16.06 9.05 2.88
CA GLN A 55 16.46 9.14 4.28
C GLN A 55 15.23 9.11 5.21
N CYS A 56 14.14 9.81 4.87
CA CYS A 56 12.90 9.76 5.64
C CYS A 56 12.33 8.34 5.69
N ILE A 57 12.21 7.67 4.54
CA ILE A 57 11.66 6.31 4.46
C ILE A 57 12.57 5.33 5.20
N LYS A 58 13.89 5.43 5.06
CA LYS A 58 14.86 4.60 5.79
C LYS A 58 14.73 4.77 7.31
N ASN A 59 14.36 5.96 7.79
CA ASN A 59 14.14 6.25 9.21
C ASN A 59 12.68 6.04 9.67
N GLY A 60 11.89 5.26 8.92
CA GLY A 60 10.56 4.82 9.36
C GLY A 60 9.39 5.68 8.90
N ILE A 61 9.59 6.72 8.09
CA ILE A 61 8.47 7.47 7.49
C ILE A 61 7.78 6.59 6.45
N PRO A 62 6.45 6.40 6.51
CA PRO A 62 5.76 5.52 5.57
C PRO A 62 5.85 6.00 4.11
N PRO A 63 6.14 5.11 3.15
CA PRO A 63 6.18 5.47 1.73
C PRO A 63 4.78 5.58 1.12
N LEU A 64 4.58 6.57 0.25
CA LEU A 64 3.36 6.75 -0.53
C LEU A 64 3.65 6.58 -2.03
N LEU A 65 2.70 6.02 -2.78
CA LEU A 65 2.66 6.14 -4.24
C LEU A 65 1.82 7.35 -4.63
N LYS A 66 2.47 8.30 -5.30
CA LYS A 66 1.84 9.48 -5.89
C LYS A 66 1.44 9.20 -7.33
N VAL A 67 0.15 9.22 -7.62
CA VAL A 67 -0.44 8.93 -8.94
C VAL A 67 -1.15 10.17 -9.48
N LYS A 68 -0.92 10.53 -10.74
CA LYS A 68 -1.68 11.64 -11.38
C LYS A 68 -3.16 11.27 -11.49
N ASN A 69 -4.04 12.22 -11.17
CA ASN A 69 -5.48 12.01 -11.36
C ASN A 69 -5.82 11.87 -12.86
N ARG A 70 -6.87 11.12 -13.19
CA ARG A 70 -7.36 10.91 -14.56
C ARG A 70 -7.76 12.21 -15.27
N THR A 71 -8.18 13.22 -14.51
CA THR A 71 -8.54 14.55 -15.02
C THR A 71 -7.32 15.42 -15.33
N GLY A 72 -6.10 14.95 -15.05
CA GLY A 72 -4.86 15.72 -15.17
C GLY A 72 -4.66 16.78 -14.08
N LYS A 73 -5.66 17.03 -13.23
CA LYS A 73 -5.59 17.99 -12.12
C LYS A 73 -5.31 17.26 -10.81
N GLY A 74 -4.13 17.52 -10.24
CA GLY A 74 -3.72 17.02 -8.92
C GLY A 74 -3.26 15.56 -8.90
N TYR A 75 -3.03 15.06 -7.69
CA TYR A 75 -2.49 13.73 -7.41
C TYR A 75 -3.36 12.97 -6.41
N ARG A 76 -3.39 11.65 -6.53
CA ARG A 76 -3.83 10.71 -5.50
C ARG A 76 -2.62 10.09 -4.84
N TYR A 77 -2.73 9.81 -3.55
CA TYR A 77 -1.69 9.19 -2.76
C TYR A 77 -2.21 7.88 -2.18
N TYR A 78 -1.40 6.85 -2.25
CA TYR A 78 -1.69 5.53 -1.70
C TYR A 78 -0.57 5.14 -0.76
N LEU A 79 -0.89 4.70 0.45
CA LEU A 79 0.12 4.14 1.34
C LEU A 79 0.62 2.81 0.78
N LEU A 80 1.93 2.64 0.71
CA LEU A 80 2.56 1.41 0.26
C LEU A 80 2.84 0.50 1.44
N VAL A 81 2.37 -0.74 1.35
CA VAL A 81 2.64 -1.79 2.33
C VAL A 81 3.18 -3.04 1.64
N GLY A 82 4.04 -3.78 2.35
CA GLY A 82 4.47 -5.10 1.95
C GLY A 82 3.42 -6.16 2.28
N LYS A 83 3.74 -7.40 1.94
CA LYS A 83 2.89 -8.57 2.20
C LYS A 83 2.40 -8.62 3.65
N MET A 84 1.13 -8.97 3.84
CA MET A 84 0.47 -8.98 5.16
C MET A 84 0.49 -7.61 5.84
N LYS A 85 0.42 -6.54 5.04
CA LYS A 85 0.46 -5.14 5.52
C LYS A 85 1.73 -4.78 6.32
N THR A 86 2.84 -5.45 6.04
CA THR A 86 4.14 -5.13 6.65
C THR A 86 4.67 -3.78 6.14
N PRO A 87 5.59 -3.12 6.86
CA PRO A 87 6.21 -1.89 6.37
C PRO A 87 6.93 -2.12 5.03
N ALA A 88 6.65 -1.26 4.03
CA ALA A 88 7.28 -1.34 2.71
C ALA A 88 8.60 -0.57 2.61
N ASN A 89 9.08 0.02 3.71
CA ASN A 89 10.16 1.01 3.72
C ASN A 89 11.41 0.52 2.98
N GLU A 90 11.93 -0.66 3.33
CA GLU A 90 13.13 -1.23 2.70
C GLU A 90 12.90 -1.64 1.25
N LEU A 91 11.73 -2.22 0.97
CA LEU A 91 11.33 -2.70 -0.36
C LEU A 91 11.36 -1.59 -1.42
N VAL A 92 10.94 -0.37 -1.04
CA VAL A 92 10.77 0.72 -2.00
C VAL A 92 12.02 1.57 -2.21
N LEU A 93 13.04 1.51 -1.34
CA LEU A 93 14.21 2.40 -1.39
C LEU A 93 14.88 2.51 -2.77
N PRO A 94 15.06 1.42 -3.55
CA PRO A 94 15.68 1.51 -4.89
C PRO A 94 14.87 2.33 -5.91
N PHE A 95 13.60 2.60 -5.62
CA PHE A 95 12.60 3.16 -6.53
C PHE A 95 12.07 4.54 -6.10
N VAL A 96 12.54 5.05 -4.96
CA VAL A 96 12.15 6.38 -4.45
C VAL A 96 12.59 7.48 -5.40
N GLY A 97 11.70 8.47 -5.61
CA GLY A 97 12.00 9.68 -6.40
C GLY A 97 12.18 9.46 -7.90
N ILE A 98 11.73 8.32 -8.43
CA ILE A 98 11.73 8.02 -9.86
C ILE A 98 10.36 7.50 -10.32
N PRO A 99 10.02 7.63 -11.62
CA PRO A 99 8.83 7.02 -12.19
C PRO A 99 8.83 5.50 -12.04
N VAL A 100 7.71 4.95 -11.57
CA VAL A 100 7.52 3.51 -11.36
C VAL A 100 6.17 3.02 -11.88
N ILE A 101 6.11 1.72 -12.14
CA ILE A 101 4.88 0.94 -12.29
C ILE A 101 4.79 0.01 -11.09
N ILE A 102 3.69 0.09 -10.33
CA ILE A 102 3.42 -0.79 -9.19
C ILE A 102 2.23 -1.68 -9.51
N ARG A 103 2.39 -2.98 -9.26
CA ARG A 103 1.31 -3.96 -9.21
C ARG A 103 1.04 -4.37 -7.77
N GLY A 104 -0.23 -4.54 -7.41
CA GLY A 104 -0.60 -4.87 -6.03
C GLY A 104 -2.10 -5.01 -5.82
N SER A 105 -2.51 -5.27 -4.58
CA SER A 105 -3.92 -5.20 -4.15
C SER A 105 -4.25 -3.81 -3.61
N LEU A 106 -5.31 -3.20 -4.13
CA LEU A 106 -5.87 -1.97 -3.57
C LEU A 106 -6.72 -2.31 -2.35
N ILE A 107 -6.29 -1.83 -1.19
CA ILE A 107 -7.02 -1.96 0.07
C ILE A 107 -7.65 -0.61 0.39
N GLN A 108 -8.97 -0.55 0.39
CA GLN A 108 -9.71 0.62 0.85
C GLN A 108 -10.10 0.45 2.31
N ASP A 109 -9.54 1.30 3.16
CA ASP A 109 -10.03 1.53 4.52
C ASP A 109 -10.75 2.89 4.56
N ALA A 110 -11.68 3.08 5.50
CA ALA A 110 -12.61 4.22 5.54
C ALA A 110 -11.91 5.60 5.46
N ASN A 111 -10.66 5.69 5.93
CA ASN A 111 -9.89 6.93 5.99
C ASN A 111 -8.64 6.93 5.10
N MET A 112 -8.25 5.79 4.51
CA MET A 112 -6.98 5.67 3.80
C MET A 112 -7.01 4.56 2.74
N SER A 113 -6.47 4.86 1.56
CA SER A 113 -6.22 3.86 0.52
C SER A 113 -4.78 3.37 0.60
N MET A 114 -4.61 2.05 0.60
CA MET A 114 -3.31 1.39 0.65
C MET A 114 -3.14 0.48 -0.57
N ILE A 115 -1.89 0.19 -0.92
CA ILE A 115 -1.53 -0.80 -1.93
C ILE A 115 -0.60 -1.81 -1.27
N GLU A 116 -1.04 -3.06 -1.18
CA GLU A 116 -0.13 -4.17 -0.87
C GLU A 116 0.65 -4.53 -2.13
N ILE A 117 1.97 -4.35 -2.08
CA ILE A 117 2.84 -4.45 -3.25
C ILE A 117 3.09 -5.92 -3.62
N TYR A 118 2.86 -6.24 -4.90
CA TYR A 118 3.28 -7.51 -5.51
C TYR A 118 4.55 -7.34 -6.32
N ASP A 119 4.67 -6.25 -7.09
CA ASP A 119 5.83 -5.96 -7.95
C ASP A 119 6.03 -4.44 -8.13
N ILE A 120 7.29 -4.03 -8.33
CA ILE A 120 7.69 -2.65 -8.61
C ILE A 120 8.68 -2.64 -9.77
N GLN A 121 8.36 -1.89 -10.82
CA GLN A 121 9.21 -1.72 -12.00
C GLN A 121 9.55 -0.25 -12.19
N LYS A 122 10.77 0.03 -12.67
CA LYS A 122 11.14 1.36 -13.15
C LYS A 122 10.42 1.60 -14.48
N LYS A 123 9.83 2.79 -14.64
CA LYS A 123 9.23 3.19 -15.92
C LYS A 123 10.29 3.75 -16.87
#